data_AF-I3NHR3-F1
#
_entry.id   AF-I3NHR3-F1
#
_cell.length_a   1.000
_cell.length_b   1.000
_cell.length_c   1.000
_cell.angle_alpha   90.00
_cell.angle_beta   90.00
_cell.angle_gamma   90.00
#
_symmetry.space_group_name_H-M   'P 1'
#
loop_
_entity.id
_entity.type
_entity.pdbx_description
1 polymer ?
#
loop_
_entity_poly.entity_id
_entity_poly.type
_entity_poly.pdbx_seq_one_letter_code
_entity_poly.pdbx_strand_id
1 'polypeptide(L)'
;MAPREENTKSTGRVLRISQLDALELNKALEQLVWSQFTQCFHGFKPGLFARFEPEVKAFLWLFLWRFTIYSKNATVGQSVLNIQYKDNFSPSLRYQPPSKNQKIWYAVCTIGGRWLEERCYDLFRNHHLASFGKLKQCANFVVGLLKLGGLINFLIFLQRGKFATLTERLIGIHSVFCRPQNVREVGFEYMNRELLWHGFAEFLIFLLPLIDIQKLKAKLSSWCIPLTGASNSDSTLATKGKECSLCGEWPTMPHTIGCEHIFCYYCVKSSFLFDMYFTCPKCGTEVHSVQPLKSGIEMSEVNVP
;
A
#
# COMPACT_ATOMS: atom_id res chain seq x y z
N MET A 1 -14.37 -25.87 -24.55
CA MET A 1 -12.99 -25.41 -24.76
C MET A 1 -12.07 -26.15 -23.80
N ALA A 2 -11.44 -27.23 -24.26
CA ALA A 2 -10.43 -27.95 -23.48
C ALA A 2 -9.12 -27.15 -23.48
N PRO A 3 -8.39 -27.03 -22.36
CA PRO A 3 -7.12 -26.33 -22.35
C PRO A 3 -6.07 -27.21 -23.06
N ARG A 4 -5.44 -26.63 -24.09
CA ARG A 4 -4.29 -27.19 -24.82
C ARG A 4 -3.21 -27.63 -23.82
N GLU A 5 -2.82 -28.89 -23.88
CA GLU A 5 -1.63 -29.42 -23.22
C GLU A 5 -0.37 -28.84 -23.88
N GLU A 6 0.11 -27.70 -23.38
CA GLU A 6 1.46 -27.22 -23.66
C GLU A 6 2.47 -28.13 -22.96
N ASN A 7 3.33 -28.75 -23.78
CA ASN A 7 4.48 -29.57 -23.39
C ASN A 7 5.45 -28.75 -22.49
N THR A 8 5.21 -28.78 -21.18
CA THR A 8 6.01 -28.06 -20.18
C THR A 8 7.32 -28.80 -19.92
N LYS A 9 8.37 -28.42 -20.67
CA LYS A 9 9.75 -28.78 -20.35
C LYS A 9 10.20 -28.11 -19.05
N SER A 10 10.86 -28.89 -18.19
CA SER A 10 11.61 -28.49 -16.99
C SER A 10 10.90 -27.48 -16.09
N THR A 11 9.99 -27.99 -15.26
CA THR A 11 9.42 -27.20 -14.17
C THR A 11 10.51 -26.84 -13.15
N GLY A 12 10.94 -25.58 -13.15
CA GLY A 12 11.97 -25.07 -12.23
C GLY A 12 11.62 -25.30 -10.76
N ARG A 13 12.64 -25.46 -9.92
CA ARG A 13 12.46 -25.58 -8.46
C ARG A 13 11.86 -24.29 -7.91
N VAL A 14 10.85 -24.40 -7.06
CA VAL A 14 10.19 -23.25 -6.44
C VAL A 14 11.10 -22.62 -5.38
N LEU A 15 11.16 -21.29 -5.36
CA LEU A 15 11.85 -20.52 -4.33
C LEU A 15 11.32 -20.87 -2.94
N ARG A 16 12.23 -21.00 -1.96
CA ARG A 16 11.87 -21.36 -0.57
C ARG A 16 10.90 -20.35 0.04
N ILE A 17 11.13 -19.06 -0.24
CA ILE A 17 10.28 -17.96 0.22
C ILE A 17 8.85 -18.14 -0.32
N SER A 18 8.68 -18.41 -1.61
CA SER A 18 7.35 -18.57 -2.22
C SER A 18 6.61 -19.80 -1.70
N GLN A 19 7.32 -20.86 -1.30
CA GLN A 19 6.70 -22.01 -0.63
C GLN A 19 6.20 -21.64 0.77
N LEU A 20 6.96 -20.84 1.52
CA LEU A 20 6.56 -20.34 2.84
C LEU A 20 5.40 -19.34 2.73
N ASP A 21 5.47 -18.42 1.79
CA ASP A 21 4.43 -17.44 1.51
C ASP A 21 3.12 -18.15 1.15
N ALA A 22 3.18 -19.23 0.36
CA ALA A 22 2.00 -20.04 0.05
C ALA A 22 1.36 -20.65 1.30
N LEU A 23 2.17 -21.15 2.24
CA LEU A 23 1.70 -21.72 3.50
C LEU A 23 1.09 -20.64 4.40
N GLU A 24 1.71 -19.48 4.49
CA GLU A 24 1.20 -18.37 5.31
C GLU A 24 -0.10 -17.82 4.72
N LEU A 25 -0.18 -17.70 3.41
CA LEU A 25 -1.40 -17.29 2.71
C LEU A 25 -2.55 -18.28 2.94
N ASN A 26 -2.27 -19.58 3.03
CA ASN A 26 -3.29 -20.57 3.38
C ASN A 26 -3.81 -20.37 4.82
N LYS A 27 -2.95 -20.02 5.79
CA LYS A 27 -3.38 -19.73 7.17
C LYS A 27 -4.18 -18.43 7.24
N ALA A 28 -3.76 -17.40 6.52
CA ALA A 28 -4.50 -16.14 6.46
C ALA A 28 -5.89 -16.34 5.84
N LEU A 29 -5.98 -17.14 4.78
CA LEU A 29 -7.25 -17.51 4.18
C LEU A 29 -8.11 -18.33 5.14
N GLU A 30 -7.50 -19.24 5.90
CA GLU A 30 -8.19 -20.01 6.93
C GLU A 30 -8.86 -19.10 7.97
N GLN A 31 -8.10 -18.16 8.50
CA GLN A 31 -8.60 -17.20 9.47
C GLN A 31 -9.69 -16.31 8.88
N LEU A 32 -9.54 -15.86 7.65
CA LEU A 32 -10.51 -14.99 6.98
C LEU A 32 -11.82 -15.73 6.70
N VAL A 33 -11.76 -16.95 6.18
CA VAL A 33 -12.98 -17.72 5.91
C VAL A 33 -13.69 -18.06 7.22
N TRP A 34 -12.94 -18.41 8.26
CA TRP A 34 -13.53 -18.70 9.57
C TRP A 34 -14.16 -17.47 10.24
N SER A 35 -13.52 -16.30 10.14
CA SER A 35 -14.05 -15.06 10.73
C SER A 35 -15.34 -14.65 10.03
N GLN A 36 -15.37 -14.66 8.69
CA GLN A 36 -16.58 -14.37 7.91
C GLN A 36 -17.69 -15.39 8.18
N PHE A 37 -17.33 -16.68 8.28
CA PHE A 37 -18.29 -17.73 8.61
C PHE A 37 -18.91 -17.48 9.99
N THR A 38 -18.09 -17.26 11.02
CA THR A 38 -18.57 -16.98 12.38
C THR A 38 -19.41 -15.71 12.44
N GLN A 39 -19.09 -14.71 11.62
CA GLN A 39 -19.86 -13.48 11.54
C GLN A 39 -21.31 -13.71 11.10
N CYS A 40 -21.54 -14.64 10.17
CA CYS A 40 -22.88 -15.04 9.75
C CYS A 40 -23.69 -15.72 10.88
N PHE A 41 -23.03 -16.27 11.91
CA PHE A 41 -23.66 -17.02 13.00
C PHE A 41 -23.68 -16.28 14.35
N HIS A 42 -23.36 -14.98 14.40
CA HIS A 42 -23.35 -14.20 15.64
C HIS A 42 -24.68 -14.20 16.43
N GLY A 43 -25.82 -14.48 15.77
CA GLY A 43 -27.14 -14.53 16.42
C GLY A 43 -27.49 -15.84 17.13
N PHE A 44 -26.67 -16.89 17.00
CA PHE A 44 -26.95 -18.21 17.60
C PHE A 44 -26.40 -18.34 19.02
N LYS A 45 -27.07 -19.16 19.86
CA LYS A 45 -26.62 -19.43 21.24
C LYS A 45 -25.17 -19.96 21.22
N PRO A 46 -24.24 -19.33 21.97
CA PRO A 46 -22.80 -19.61 21.87
C PRO A 46 -22.42 -21.05 22.26
N GLY A 47 -23.21 -21.69 23.14
CA GLY A 47 -22.89 -23.03 23.66
C GLY A 47 -23.05 -24.19 22.65
N LEU A 48 -23.90 -24.06 21.63
CA LEU A 48 -24.06 -25.10 20.61
C LEU A 48 -22.96 -25.00 19.53
N PHE A 49 -22.61 -23.77 19.14
CA PHE A 49 -21.58 -23.54 18.13
C PHE A 49 -20.20 -24.02 18.60
N ALA A 50 -19.84 -23.72 19.85
CA ALA A 50 -18.57 -24.15 20.44
C ALA A 50 -18.37 -25.68 20.44
N ARG A 51 -19.45 -26.48 20.48
CA ARG A 51 -19.35 -27.95 20.44
C ARG A 51 -19.09 -28.49 19.04
N PHE A 52 -19.63 -27.84 18.00
CA PHE A 52 -19.54 -28.27 16.59
C PHE A 52 -18.48 -27.51 15.79
N GLU A 53 -17.85 -26.49 16.39
CA GLU A 53 -16.76 -25.71 15.81
C GLU A 53 -15.69 -26.55 15.08
N PRO A 54 -15.09 -27.59 15.70
CA PRO A 54 -14.06 -28.38 15.03
C PRO A 54 -14.59 -29.17 13.83
N GLU A 55 -15.83 -29.67 13.88
CA GLU A 55 -16.47 -30.41 12.77
C GLU A 55 -16.78 -29.48 11.61
N VAL A 56 -17.33 -28.30 11.89
CA VAL A 56 -17.68 -27.31 10.87
C VAL A 56 -16.41 -26.81 10.18
N LYS A 57 -15.37 -26.51 10.95
CA LYS A 57 -14.04 -26.15 10.43
C LYS A 57 -13.48 -27.28 9.55
N ALA A 58 -13.49 -28.52 10.02
CA ALA A 58 -13.01 -29.68 9.24
C ALA A 58 -13.81 -29.88 7.95
N PHE A 59 -15.14 -29.73 7.99
CA PHE A 59 -16.00 -29.83 6.82
C PHE A 59 -15.71 -28.74 5.79
N LEU A 60 -15.55 -27.49 6.24
CA LEU A 60 -15.17 -26.37 5.38
C LEU A 60 -13.81 -26.62 4.71
N TRP A 61 -12.82 -27.13 5.46
CA TRP A 61 -11.52 -27.50 4.89
C TRP A 61 -11.61 -28.65 3.89
N LEU A 62 -12.45 -29.64 4.16
CA LEU A 62 -12.69 -30.76 3.25
C LEU A 62 -13.35 -30.29 1.95
N PHE A 63 -14.30 -29.36 2.05
CA PHE A 63 -14.89 -28.69 0.90
C PHE A 63 -13.82 -27.94 0.09
N LEU A 64 -13.02 -27.08 0.74
CA LEU A 64 -11.92 -26.37 0.08
C LEU A 64 -10.93 -27.32 -0.59
N TRP A 65 -10.54 -28.40 0.08
CA TRP A 65 -9.65 -29.43 -0.47
C TRP A 65 -10.23 -30.08 -1.73
N ARG A 66 -11.54 -30.38 -1.74
CA ARG A 66 -12.25 -30.98 -2.88
C ARG A 66 -12.27 -30.09 -4.12
N PHE A 67 -12.30 -28.77 -3.94
CA PHE A 67 -12.28 -27.82 -5.07
C PHE A 67 -10.86 -27.38 -5.47
N THR A 68 -9.89 -27.46 -4.55
CA THR A 68 -8.52 -26.96 -4.77
C THR A 68 -7.55 -28.09 -5.12
N ILE A 69 -7.17 -28.92 -4.14
CA ILE A 69 -6.16 -29.98 -4.32
C ILE A 69 -6.67 -31.09 -5.24
N TYR A 70 -7.95 -31.48 -5.10
CA TYR A 70 -8.49 -32.56 -5.94
C TYR A 70 -8.55 -32.13 -7.42
N SER A 71 -9.01 -30.92 -7.70
CA SER A 71 -9.28 -30.42 -9.07
C SER A 71 -8.08 -29.71 -9.72
N LYS A 72 -7.35 -28.86 -8.96
CA LYS A 72 -6.24 -28.02 -9.46
C LYS A 72 -4.85 -28.48 -9.02
N ASN A 73 -4.72 -29.57 -8.25
CA ASN A 73 -3.45 -30.09 -7.72
C ASN A 73 -2.64 -29.06 -6.89
N ALA A 74 -3.28 -28.02 -6.36
CA ALA A 74 -2.65 -26.95 -5.60
C ALA A 74 -3.55 -26.55 -4.43
N THR A 75 -2.93 -26.09 -3.34
CA THR A 75 -3.66 -25.32 -2.31
C THR A 75 -4.04 -23.94 -2.86
N VAL A 76 -4.94 -23.24 -2.16
CA VAL A 76 -5.37 -21.90 -2.60
C VAL A 76 -4.18 -20.95 -2.66
N GLY A 77 -3.36 -20.89 -1.60
CA GLY A 77 -2.18 -20.03 -1.54
C GLY A 77 -1.15 -20.36 -2.61
N GLN A 78 -0.93 -21.65 -2.89
CA GLN A 78 -0.07 -22.07 -4.01
C GLN A 78 -0.65 -21.63 -5.35
N SER A 79 -1.98 -21.72 -5.56
CA SER A 79 -2.60 -21.31 -6.81
C SER A 79 -2.43 -19.81 -7.10
N VAL A 80 -2.48 -18.96 -6.07
CA VAL A 80 -2.23 -17.51 -6.18
C VAL A 80 -0.78 -17.24 -6.60
N LEU A 81 0.16 -18.03 -6.09
CA LEU A 81 1.59 -17.92 -6.43
C LEU A 81 2.00 -18.74 -7.66
N ASN A 82 1.03 -19.28 -8.42
CA ASN A 82 1.27 -20.11 -9.60
C ASN A 82 2.16 -21.34 -9.32
N ILE A 83 1.96 -21.96 -8.16
CA ILE A 83 2.60 -23.19 -7.68
C ILE A 83 1.59 -24.35 -7.68
N GLN A 84 2.05 -25.55 -8.00
CA GLN A 84 1.28 -26.80 -8.00
C GLN A 84 2.09 -27.94 -7.36
N TYR A 85 1.41 -28.96 -6.87
CA TYR A 85 2.05 -30.18 -6.40
C TYR A 85 2.44 -31.10 -7.55
N LYS A 86 3.61 -31.71 -7.42
CA LYS A 86 4.12 -32.78 -8.27
C LYS A 86 4.47 -34.01 -7.43
N ASP A 87 4.20 -35.19 -7.99
CA ASP A 87 4.63 -36.46 -7.40
C ASP A 87 6.17 -36.61 -7.45
N ASN A 88 6.77 -37.07 -6.36
CA ASN A 88 8.21 -37.33 -6.27
C ASN A 88 8.58 -38.78 -6.62
N PHE A 89 7.63 -39.73 -6.58
CA PHE A 89 7.94 -41.16 -6.82
C PHE A 89 8.14 -41.49 -8.30
N SER A 90 7.61 -40.67 -9.20
CA SER A 90 7.86 -40.80 -10.63
C SER A 90 9.09 -40.00 -11.05
N PRO A 91 10.14 -40.65 -11.61
CA PRO A 91 11.38 -39.99 -12.02
C PRO A 91 11.24 -39.19 -13.34
N SER A 92 10.01 -38.99 -13.84
CA SER A 92 9.79 -38.35 -15.13
C SER A 92 10.09 -36.84 -15.12
N LEU A 93 10.80 -36.38 -16.15
CA LEU A 93 11.08 -34.96 -16.44
C LEU A 93 9.82 -34.15 -16.79
N ARG A 94 8.72 -34.83 -17.14
CA ARG A 94 7.42 -34.20 -17.41
C ARG A 94 6.68 -33.93 -16.11
N TYR A 95 5.78 -32.95 -16.12
CA TYR A 95 4.86 -32.74 -15.00
C TYR A 95 3.94 -33.96 -14.87
N GLN A 96 3.84 -34.50 -13.66
CA GLN A 96 2.88 -35.55 -13.33
C GLN A 96 2.10 -35.13 -12.07
N PRO A 97 0.76 -35.12 -12.15
CA PRO A 97 -0.07 -34.75 -11.01
C PRO A 97 0.05 -35.80 -9.89
N PRO A 98 -0.18 -35.42 -8.63
CA PRO A 98 -0.13 -36.35 -7.50
C PRO A 98 -1.22 -37.42 -7.62
N SER A 99 -0.88 -38.64 -7.18
CA SER A 99 -1.80 -39.80 -7.19
C SER A 99 -3.04 -39.52 -6.35
N LYS A 100 -4.18 -40.14 -6.72
CA LYS A 100 -5.44 -40.04 -5.96
C LYS A 100 -5.23 -40.42 -4.49
N ASN A 101 -4.44 -41.46 -4.23
CA ASN A 101 -4.14 -41.91 -2.88
C ASN A 101 -3.29 -40.88 -2.11
N GLN A 102 -2.29 -40.29 -2.74
CA GLN A 102 -1.47 -39.23 -2.13
C GLN A 102 -2.32 -38.01 -1.75
N LYS A 103 -3.25 -37.61 -2.64
CA LYS A 103 -4.18 -36.51 -2.36
C LYS A 103 -5.06 -36.81 -1.15
N ILE A 104 -5.62 -38.02 -1.06
CA ILE A 104 -6.49 -38.44 0.05
C ILE A 104 -5.68 -38.50 1.35
N TRP A 105 -4.52 -39.15 1.37
CA TRP A 105 -3.65 -39.21 2.53
C TRP A 105 -3.23 -37.82 3.00
N TYR A 106 -2.96 -36.90 2.07
CA TYR A 106 -2.68 -35.51 2.41
C TYR A 106 -3.87 -34.83 3.10
N ALA A 107 -5.08 -35.02 2.58
CA ALA A 107 -6.30 -34.50 3.20
C ALA A 107 -6.50 -35.06 4.61
N VAL A 108 -6.35 -36.38 4.77
CA VAL A 108 -6.52 -37.08 6.04
C VAL A 108 -5.49 -36.59 7.06
N CYS A 109 -4.22 -36.47 6.68
CA CYS A 109 -3.18 -35.98 7.59
C CYS A 109 -3.34 -34.50 7.97
N THR A 110 -3.75 -33.64 7.03
CA THR A 110 -3.86 -32.19 7.28
C THR A 110 -5.16 -31.79 7.96
N ILE A 111 -6.30 -32.27 7.45
CA ILE A 111 -7.63 -31.96 7.97
C ILE A 111 -7.93 -32.85 9.17
N GLY A 112 -7.77 -34.17 9.01
CA GLY A 112 -8.02 -35.13 10.07
C GLY A 112 -7.04 -34.97 11.23
N GLY A 113 -5.78 -34.65 10.96
CA GLY A 113 -4.79 -34.37 12.01
C GLY A 113 -5.15 -33.17 12.88
N ARG A 114 -5.57 -32.06 12.27
CA ARG A 114 -6.02 -30.85 13.01
C ARG A 114 -7.31 -31.10 13.79
N TRP A 115 -8.29 -31.74 13.16
CA TRP A 115 -9.54 -32.10 13.82
C TRP A 115 -9.30 -33.03 15.02
N LEU A 116 -8.42 -34.03 14.86
CA LEU A 116 -8.07 -34.97 15.92
C LEU A 116 -7.27 -34.30 17.04
N GLU A 117 -6.39 -33.34 16.75
CA GLU A 117 -5.69 -32.55 17.79
C GLU A 117 -6.70 -31.75 18.65
N GLU A 118 -7.65 -31.07 18.01
CA GLU A 118 -8.72 -30.31 18.69
C GLU A 118 -9.64 -31.25 19.50
N ARG A 119 -10.07 -32.38 18.92
CA ARG A 119 -10.96 -33.34 19.59
C ARG A 119 -10.31 -34.19 20.67
N CYS A 120 -9.07 -34.61 20.48
CA CYS A 120 -8.34 -35.37 21.49
C CYS A 120 -8.19 -34.52 22.76
N TYR A 121 -7.88 -33.22 22.64
CA TYR A 121 -7.74 -32.35 23.81
C TYR A 121 -9.02 -32.31 24.66
N ASP A 122 -10.20 -32.23 24.01
CA ASP A 122 -11.49 -32.27 24.70
C ASP A 122 -11.84 -33.65 25.27
N LEU A 123 -11.59 -34.73 24.53
CA LEU A 123 -11.85 -36.10 24.97
C LEU A 123 -10.96 -36.50 26.16
N PHE A 124 -9.67 -36.12 26.13
CA PHE A 124 -8.73 -36.35 27.23
C PHE A 124 -9.06 -35.52 28.48
N ARG A 125 -9.73 -34.36 28.33
CA ARG A 125 -10.20 -33.55 29.46
C ARG A 125 -11.45 -34.13 30.10
N ASN A 126 -12.38 -34.66 29.32
CA ASN A 126 -13.68 -35.12 29.81
C ASN A 126 -13.68 -36.55 30.39
N HIS A 127 -12.66 -37.38 30.12
CA HIS A 127 -12.61 -38.76 30.62
C HIS A 127 -11.57 -38.92 31.75
N HIS A 128 -11.98 -38.57 32.97
CA HIS A 128 -11.20 -38.71 34.21
C HIS A 128 -11.22 -40.16 34.75
N LEU A 129 -10.85 -41.15 33.94
CA LEU A 129 -10.71 -42.54 34.40
C LEU A 129 -9.23 -42.84 34.70
N ALA A 130 -8.95 -43.19 35.96
CA ALA A 130 -7.62 -43.31 36.57
C ALA A 130 -6.63 -44.30 35.90
N SER A 131 -7.03 -45.07 34.88
CA SER A 131 -6.19 -46.10 34.25
C SER A 131 -5.43 -45.65 32.99
N PHE A 132 -5.57 -44.40 32.55
CA PHE A 132 -4.99 -43.92 31.27
C PHE A 132 -3.72 -43.05 31.39
N GLY A 133 -3.08 -42.97 32.56
CA GLY A 133 -1.84 -42.19 32.73
C GLY A 133 -0.75 -42.56 31.71
N LYS A 134 -0.57 -43.86 31.44
CA LYS A 134 0.39 -44.35 30.44
C LYS A 134 -0.01 -43.99 28.99
N LEU A 135 -1.30 -44.01 28.67
CA LEU A 135 -1.79 -43.66 27.33
C LEU A 135 -1.64 -42.16 27.08
N LYS A 136 -1.94 -41.32 28.08
CA LYS A 136 -1.71 -39.87 28.03
C LYS A 136 -0.22 -39.55 27.83
N GLN A 137 0.66 -40.27 28.52
CA GLN A 137 2.09 -40.10 28.39
C GLN A 137 2.61 -40.56 27.01
N CYS A 138 2.09 -41.67 26.48
CA CYS A 138 2.38 -42.13 25.13
C CYS A 138 1.90 -41.12 24.07
N ALA A 139 0.67 -40.61 24.20
CA ALA A 139 0.12 -39.60 23.30
C ALA A 139 0.96 -38.31 23.32
N ASN A 140 1.31 -37.80 24.50
CA ASN A 140 2.18 -36.64 24.64
C ASN A 140 3.58 -36.88 24.05
N PHE A 141 4.14 -38.08 24.23
CA PHE A 141 5.43 -38.45 23.65
C PHE A 141 5.37 -38.51 22.12
N VAL A 142 4.32 -39.11 21.54
CA VAL A 142 4.09 -39.16 20.09
C VAL A 142 3.90 -37.76 19.51
N VAL A 143 3.11 -36.90 20.17
CA VAL A 143 2.97 -35.49 19.77
C VAL A 143 4.31 -34.77 19.83
N GLY A 144 5.08 -34.96 20.90
CA GLY A 144 6.43 -34.41 21.04
C GLY A 144 7.36 -34.85 19.90
N LEU A 145 7.37 -36.14 19.57
CA LEU A 145 8.14 -36.70 18.45
C LEU A 145 7.69 -36.14 17.10
N LEU A 146 6.39 -35.95 16.88
CA LEU A 146 5.87 -35.35 15.65
C LEU A 146 6.27 -33.87 15.51
N LYS A 147 6.21 -33.09 16.60
CA LYS A 147 6.65 -31.69 16.59
C LYS A 147 8.17 -31.59 16.38
N LEU A 148 8.97 -32.46 17.03
CA LEU A 148 10.41 -32.55 16.82
C LEU A 148 10.75 -32.96 15.38
N GLY A 149 10.05 -33.96 14.84
CA GLY A 149 10.16 -34.36 13.44
C GLY A 149 9.81 -33.22 12.49
N GLY A 150 8.78 -32.44 12.82
CA GLY A 150 8.41 -31.21 12.11
C GLY A 150 9.52 -30.17 12.11
N LEU A 151 10.17 -29.94 13.25
CA LEU A 151 11.31 -29.02 13.38
C LEU A 151 12.51 -29.49 12.54
N ILE A 152 12.86 -30.78 12.63
CA ILE A 152 13.94 -31.37 11.83
C ILE A 152 13.61 -31.26 10.33
N ASN A 153 12.36 -31.53 9.94
CA ASN A 153 11.92 -31.34 8.56
C ASN A 153 12.10 -29.89 8.12
N PHE A 154 11.73 -28.92 8.94
CA PHE A 154 11.87 -27.50 8.66
C PHE A 154 13.34 -27.09 8.51
N LEU A 155 14.25 -27.57 9.37
CA LEU A 155 15.69 -27.32 9.23
C LEU A 155 16.25 -27.91 7.93
N ILE A 156 15.88 -29.14 7.59
CA ILE A 156 16.28 -29.77 6.31
C ILE A 156 15.67 -29.01 5.13
N PHE A 157 14.46 -28.48 5.27
CA PHE A 157 13.81 -27.65 4.27
C PHE A 157 14.57 -26.33 4.06
N LEU A 158 15.03 -25.67 5.13
CA LEU A 158 15.84 -24.46 4.99
C LEU A 158 17.14 -24.72 4.22
N GLN A 159 17.73 -25.90 4.35
CA GLN A 159 18.94 -26.29 3.61
C GLN A 159 18.64 -26.73 2.16
N ARG A 160 17.68 -27.63 1.94
CA ARG A 160 17.42 -28.27 0.63
C ARG A 160 16.30 -27.61 -0.19
N GLY A 161 15.27 -27.07 0.45
CA GLY A 161 14.15 -26.34 -0.17
C GLY A 161 13.12 -27.18 -0.92
N LYS A 162 13.02 -28.50 -0.65
CA LYS A 162 12.17 -29.41 -1.44
C LYS A 162 10.77 -29.66 -0.85
N PHE A 163 10.66 -29.89 0.46
CA PHE A 163 9.41 -30.25 1.15
C PHE A 163 9.17 -29.28 2.31
N ALA A 164 8.13 -28.47 2.25
CA ALA A 164 7.91 -27.41 3.24
C ALA A 164 7.35 -27.99 4.56
N THR A 165 6.51 -29.03 4.48
CA THR A 165 5.92 -29.67 5.66
C THR A 165 6.33 -31.14 5.83
N LEU A 166 6.23 -31.66 7.05
CA LEU A 166 6.50 -33.07 7.36
C LEU A 166 5.53 -33.99 6.60
N THR A 167 4.27 -33.59 6.50
CA THR A 167 3.23 -34.34 5.78
C THR A 167 3.54 -34.46 4.30
N GLU A 168 4.00 -33.37 3.66
CA GLU A 168 4.48 -33.39 2.27
C GLU A 168 5.66 -34.34 2.08
N ARG A 169 6.60 -34.39 3.03
CA ARG A 169 7.73 -35.32 2.99
C ARG A 169 7.31 -36.78 3.08
N LEU A 170 6.42 -37.11 4.02
CA LEU A 170 5.93 -38.48 4.21
C LEU A 170 5.14 -38.99 3.01
N ILE A 171 4.34 -38.13 2.40
CA ILE A 171 3.49 -38.46 1.24
C ILE A 171 4.28 -38.40 -0.07
N GLY A 172 5.42 -37.71 -0.08
CA GLY A 172 6.27 -37.57 -1.26
C GLY A 172 5.74 -36.59 -2.30
N ILE A 173 5.06 -35.52 -1.87
CA ILE A 173 4.59 -34.44 -2.76
C ILE A 173 5.46 -33.21 -2.58
N HIS A 174 5.84 -32.54 -3.67
CA HIS A 174 6.64 -31.32 -3.60
C HIS A 174 6.07 -30.21 -4.48
N SER A 175 6.39 -28.97 -4.12
CA SER A 175 5.92 -27.76 -4.79
C SER A 175 6.73 -27.47 -6.05
N VAL A 176 6.04 -27.21 -7.15
CA VAL A 176 6.60 -27.00 -8.48
C VAL A 176 5.84 -25.85 -9.17
N PHE A 177 6.50 -25.01 -9.97
CA PHE A 177 5.80 -23.95 -10.70
C PHE A 177 4.95 -24.53 -11.84
N CYS A 178 3.72 -24.03 -12.02
CA CYS A 178 2.82 -24.50 -13.08
C CYS A 178 3.28 -24.05 -14.47
N ARG A 179 3.93 -22.88 -14.53
CA ARG A 179 4.53 -22.30 -15.73
C ARG A 179 5.99 -21.98 -15.41
N PRO A 180 6.91 -22.09 -16.37
CA PRO A 180 8.25 -21.56 -16.18
C PRO A 180 8.11 -20.07 -15.83
N GLN A 181 8.51 -19.69 -14.61
CA GLN A 181 8.62 -18.28 -14.28
C GLN A 181 9.73 -17.71 -15.16
N ASN A 182 9.38 -16.76 -16.02
CA ASN A 182 10.36 -15.82 -16.55
C ASN A 182 11.08 -15.18 -15.36
N VAL A 183 12.36 -14.86 -15.53
CA VAL A 183 13.22 -14.23 -14.51
C VAL A 183 12.41 -13.14 -13.81
N ARG A 184 12.32 -13.22 -12.47
CA ARG A 184 11.52 -12.32 -11.63
C ARG A 184 11.63 -10.88 -12.13
N GLU A 185 10.60 -10.41 -12.82
CA GLU A 185 10.47 -9.00 -13.20
C GLU A 185 10.32 -8.25 -11.87
N VAL A 186 11.42 -7.64 -11.43
CA VAL A 186 11.40 -6.77 -10.26
C VAL A 186 10.45 -5.64 -10.61
N GLY A 187 9.38 -5.48 -9.82
CA GLY A 187 8.35 -4.46 -10.03
C GLY A 187 8.93 -3.08 -9.80
N PHE A 188 9.60 -2.52 -10.81
CA PHE A 188 10.16 -1.19 -10.76
C PHE A 188 9.08 -0.10 -10.87
N GLU A 189 7.81 -0.46 -11.05
CA GLU A 189 6.72 0.51 -11.24
C GLU A 189 6.61 1.52 -10.08
N TYR A 190 6.63 1.03 -8.84
CA TYR A 190 6.54 1.92 -7.67
C TYR A 190 7.81 2.78 -7.53
N MET A 191 8.98 2.16 -7.68
CA MET A 191 10.26 2.86 -7.60
C MET A 191 10.40 3.93 -8.69
N ASN A 192 10.03 3.61 -9.92
CA ASN A 192 10.05 4.52 -11.06
C ASN A 192 9.05 5.66 -10.87
N ARG A 193 7.86 5.39 -10.32
CA ARG A 193 6.90 6.44 -9.99
C ARG A 193 7.45 7.41 -8.95
N GLU A 194 8.08 6.89 -7.90
CA GLU A 194 8.67 7.70 -6.84
C GLU A 194 9.83 8.56 -7.36
N LEU A 195 10.73 7.97 -8.15
CA LEU A 195 11.85 8.67 -8.81
C LEU A 195 11.36 9.78 -9.76
N LEU A 196 10.30 9.50 -10.53
CA LEU A 196 9.71 10.50 -11.43
C LEU A 196 9.11 11.67 -10.65
N TRP A 197 8.36 11.41 -9.58
CA TRP A 197 7.77 12.48 -8.76
C TRP A 197 8.83 13.32 -8.05
N HIS A 198 9.86 12.69 -7.51
CA HIS A 198 10.98 13.42 -6.91
C HIS A 198 11.72 14.28 -7.93
N GLY A 199 12.09 13.73 -9.09
CA GLY A 199 12.77 14.48 -10.14
C GLY A 199 11.92 15.63 -10.70
N PHE A 200 10.60 15.41 -10.84
CA PHE A 200 9.67 16.46 -11.25
C PHE A 200 9.55 17.58 -10.21
N ALA A 201 9.54 17.25 -8.92
CA ALA A 201 9.51 18.24 -7.84
C ALA A 201 10.78 19.09 -7.80
N GLU A 202 11.97 18.48 -7.95
CA GLU A 202 13.24 19.21 -8.03
C GLU A 202 13.24 20.19 -9.21
N PHE A 203 12.76 19.75 -10.38
CA PHE A 203 12.61 20.62 -11.55
C PHE A 203 11.66 21.79 -11.30
N LEU A 204 10.50 21.55 -10.66
CA LEU A 204 9.56 22.61 -10.30
C LEU A 204 10.14 23.63 -9.33
N ILE A 205 10.97 23.19 -8.36
CA ILE A 205 11.64 24.12 -7.43
C ILE A 205 12.57 25.08 -8.17
N PHE A 206 13.24 24.64 -9.24
CA PHE A 206 14.05 25.53 -10.07
C PHE A 206 13.23 26.44 -10.99
N LEU A 207 12.07 25.98 -11.44
CA LEU A 207 11.17 26.80 -12.26
C LEU A 207 10.36 27.81 -11.45
N LEU A 208 10.03 27.51 -10.19
CA LEU A 208 9.15 28.35 -9.37
C LEU A 208 9.64 29.81 -9.23
N PRO A 209 10.95 30.08 -9.02
CA PRO A 209 11.48 31.45 -8.98
C PRO A 209 11.48 32.17 -10.32
N LEU A 210 11.42 31.45 -11.44
CA LEU A 210 11.38 32.02 -12.79
C LEU A 210 9.97 32.46 -13.19
N ILE A 211 8.95 32.04 -12.45
CA ILE A 211 7.56 32.41 -12.70
C ILE A 211 7.29 33.74 -11.97
N ASP A 212 7.05 34.81 -12.74
CA ASP A 212 6.59 36.09 -12.20
C ASP A 212 5.15 35.96 -11.68
N ILE A 213 5.03 35.61 -10.39
CA ILE A 213 3.75 35.42 -9.70
C ILE A 213 2.91 36.71 -9.73
N GLN A 214 3.54 37.90 -9.82
CA GLN A 214 2.84 39.18 -9.84
C GLN A 214 2.17 39.42 -11.19
N LYS A 215 2.87 39.18 -12.30
CA LYS A 215 2.29 39.23 -13.66
C LYS A 215 1.21 38.15 -13.84
N LEU A 216 1.44 36.94 -13.33
CA LEU A 216 0.43 35.87 -13.37
C LEU A 216 -0.82 36.25 -12.57
N LYS A 217 -0.67 36.80 -11.36
CA LYS A 217 -1.79 37.26 -10.53
C LYS A 217 -2.58 38.39 -11.19
N ALA A 218 -1.89 39.36 -11.82
CA ALA A 218 -2.54 40.46 -12.54
C ALA A 218 -3.28 39.99 -13.81
N LYS A 219 -2.73 38.99 -14.52
CA LYS A 219 -3.40 38.35 -15.67
C LYS A 219 -4.56 37.45 -15.25
N LEU A 220 -4.43 36.76 -14.12
CA LEU A 220 -5.47 35.88 -13.59
C LEU A 220 -6.62 36.70 -12.97
N SER A 221 -6.33 37.81 -12.30
CA SER A 221 -7.36 38.71 -11.78
C SER A 221 -8.10 39.41 -12.92
N SER A 222 -7.42 39.82 -14.00
CA SER A 222 -8.09 40.36 -15.18
C SER A 222 -8.89 39.31 -15.95
N TRP A 223 -8.56 38.03 -15.82
CA TRP A 223 -9.31 36.94 -16.44
C TRP A 223 -10.47 36.42 -15.56
N CYS A 224 -10.36 36.54 -14.24
CA CYS A 224 -11.39 36.13 -13.27
C CYS A 224 -12.39 37.24 -12.91
N ILE A 225 -12.22 38.48 -13.38
CA ILE A 225 -13.26 39.51 -13.29
C ILE A 225 -14.05 39.47 -14.61
N PRO A 226 -15.32 39.05 -14.60
CA PRO A 226 -16.19 39.17 -15.76
C PRO A 226 -16.34 40.66 -16.09
N LEU A 227 -16.27 41.00 -17.37
CA LEU A 227 -16.68 42.29 -17.91
C LEU A 227 -18.06 42.68 -17.37
N THR A 228 -18.11 43.46 -16.30
CA THR A 228 -19.29 44.25 -15.93
C THR A 228 -18.88 45.70 -15.90
N GLY A 229 -19.23 46.39 -16.98
CA GLY A 229 -19.67 47.78 -17.00
C GLY A 229 -18.77 48.80 -16.32
N ALA A 230 -18.12 49.61 -17.15
CA ALA A 230 -17.68 50.94 -16.76
C ALA A 230 -18.83 51.69 -16.05
N SER A 231 -18.68 51.93 -14.74
CA SER A 231 -19.41 53.00 -14.06
C SER A 231 -18.39 54.02 -13.55
N ASN A 232 -18.37 55.17 -14.22
CA ASN A 232 -17.91 56.42 -13.62
C ASN A 232 -18.61 56.61 -12.28
N SER A 233 -17.84 56.64 -11.20
CA SER A 233 -18.29 57.24 -9.95
C SER A 233 -17.10 57.94 -9.29
N ASP A 234 -17.16 59.26 -9.34
CA ASP A 234 -16.32 60.24 -8.68
C ASP A 234 -16.30 60.07 -7.16
N SER A 235 -15.45 59.18 -6.66
CA SER A 235 -15.08 59.12 -5.23
C SER A 235 -13.58 58.88 -5.03
N THR A 236 -12.76 59.40 -5.95
CA THR A 236 -11.38 58.96 -6.21
C THR A 236 -10.28 59.86 -5.63
N LEU A 237 -10.56 60.83 -4.75
CA LEU A 237 -9.51 61.71 -4.21
C LEU A 237 -9.07 61.45 -2.75
N ALA A 238 -9.91 60.85 -1.90
CA ALA A 238 -9.59 60.70 -0.47
C ALA A 238 -8.94 59.35 -0.09
N THR A 239 -8.91 58.38 -1.02
CA THR A 239 -8.42 57.01 -0.77
C THR A 239 -7.11 56.69 -1.49
N LYS A 240 -6.61 57.61 -2.34
CA LYS A 240 -5.44 57.44 -3.22
C LYS A 240 -4.08 57.26 -2.52
N GLY A 241 -4.04 57.15 -1.19
CA GLY A 241 -2.77 57.05 -0.46
C GLY A 241 -2.71 56.09 0.73
N LYS A 242 -3.67 55.17 0.88
CA LYS A 242 -3.71 54.27 2.06
C LYS A 242 -3.09 52.89 1.82
N GLU A 243 -2.94 52.48 0.57
CA GLU A 243 -2.45 51.14 0.20
C GLU A 243 -1.35 51.24 -0.87
N CYS A 244 -0.40 50.31 -0.81
CA CYS A 244 0.60 50.12 -1.84
C CYS A 244 -0.03 49.50 -3.09
N SER A 245 0.16 50.11 -4.26
CA SER A 245 -0.41 49.63 -5.52
C SER A 245 0.21 48.33 -6.06
N LEU A 246 1.20 47.75 -5.36
CA LEU A 246 1.84 46.47 -5.70
C LEU A 246 1.47 45.34 -4.72
N CYS A 247 1.63 45.56 -3.41
CA CYS A 247 1.35 44.53 -2.40
C CYS A 247 -0.05 44.63 -1.78
N GLY A 248 -0.76 45.75 -1.92
CA GLY A 248 -2.08 45.98 -1.31
C GLY A 248 -2.05 46.28 0.19
N GLU A 249 -0.87 46.33 0.81
CA GLU A 249 -0.68 46.60 2.24
C GLU A 249 -0.34 48.07 2.49
N TRP A 250 -0.34 48.47 3.76
CA TRP A 250 0.05 49.82 4.16
C TRP A 250 1.52 50.11 3.75
N PRO A 251 1.82 51.24 3.09
CA PRO A 251 3.09 51.43 2.42
C PRO A 251 4.26 51.67 3.39
N THR A 252 5.21 50.74 3.43
CA THR A 252 6.49 50.91 4.16
C THR A 252 7.43 51.80 3.35
N MET A 253 7.75 52.97 3.90
CA MET A 253 8.56 54.01 3.25
C MET A 253 7.98 54.42 1.88
N PRO A 254 6.91 55.23 1.85
CA PRO A 254 6.11 55.49 0.67
C PRO A 254 6.89 56.21 -0.43
N HIS A 255 6.81 55.69 -1.65
CA HIS A 255 7.43 56.25 -2.86
C HIS A 255 6.42 56.38 -3.99
N THR A 256 6.72 57.31 -4.90
CA THR A 256 5.97 57.54 -6.14
C THR A 256 6.92 57.41 -7.33
N ILE A 257 6.38 57.08 -8.50
CA ILE A 257 7.14 56.83 -9.73
C ILE A 257 6.89 57.87 -10.84
N GLY A 258 6.24 58.99 -10.48
CA GLY A 258 5.74 60.00 -11.43
C GLY A 258 4.22 59.93 -11.70
N CYS A 259 3.48 59.10 -10.95
CA CYS A 259 2.02 59.07 -10.93
C CYS A 259 1.49 59.29 -9.50
N GLU A 260 0.17 59.50 -9.37
CA GLU A 260 -0.51 59.73 -8.07
C GLU A 260 -0.61 58.48 -7.18
N HIS A 261 -0.09 57.33 -7.63
CA HIS A 261 -0.17 56.06 -6.89
C HIS A 261 1.01 55.88 -5.94
N ILE A 262 0.71 55.39 -4.73
CA ILE A 262 1.70 55.15 -3.68
C ILE A 262 2.16 53.69 -3.71
N PHE A 263 3.44 53.49 -3.44
CA PHE A 263 4.07 52.19 -3.36
C PHE A 263 5.05 52.12 -2.17
N CYS A 264 5.34 50.91 -1.68
CA CYS A 264 6.47 50.71 -0.76
C CYS A 264 7.80 50.87 -1.50
N TYR A 265 8.83 51.40 -0.82
CA TYR A 265 10.19 51.47 -1.38
C TYR A 265 10.66 50.13 -1.94
N TYR A 266 10.58 49.07 -1.13
CA TYR A 266 11.05 47.74 -1.52
C TYR A 266 10.24 47.16 -2.68
N CYS A 267 8.93 47.42 -2.74
CA CYS A 267 8.08 46.94 -3.83
C CYS A 267 8.47 47.60 -5.15
N VAL A 268 8.59 48.93 -5.21
CA VAL A 268 9.00 49.61 -6.46
C VAL A 268 10.42 49.23 -6.85
N LYS A 269 11.35 49.23 -5.87
CA LYS A 269 12.76 48.97 -6.15
C LYS A 269 12.98 47.55 -6.66
N SER A 270 12.30 46.56 -6.09
CA SER A 270 12.38 45.16 -6.56
C SER A 270 11.75 44.99 -7.94
N SER A 271 10.58 45.58 -8.20
CA SER A 271 9.95 45.53 -9.52
C SER A 271 10.77 46.25 -10.60
N PHE A 272 11.40 47.38 -10.28
CA PHE A 272 12.29 48.10 -11.21
C PHE A 272 13.60 47.36 -11.47
N LEU A 273 14.13 46.61 -10.49
CA LEU A 273 15.31 45.77 -10.68
C LEU A 273 15.01 44.53 -11.55
N PHE A 274 13.78 44.03 -11.50
CA PHE A 274 13.35 42.88 -12.29
C PHE A 274 12.94 43.28 -13.72
N ASP A 275 12.35 44.47 -13.90
CA ASP A 275 11.86 44.96 -15.18
C ASP A 275 12.29 46.43 -15.38
N MET A 276 13.20 46.68 -16.33
CA MET A 276 13.68 48.03 -16.65
C MET A 276 12.57 48.96 -17.16
N TYR A 277 11.48 48.40 -17.67
CA TYR A 277 10.32 49.14 -18.18
C TYR A 277 9.08 48.91 -17.29
N PHE A 278 9.28 48.90 -15.96
CA PHE A 278 8.16 48.76 -15.04
C PHE A 278 7.12 49.87 -15.27
N THR A 279 5.86 49.48 -15.48
CA THR A 279 4.71 50.38 -15.61
C THR A 279 3.81 50.28 -14.39
N CYS A 280 3.21 51.38 -13.98
CA CYS A 280 2.20 51.36 -12.91
C CYS A 280 1.04 50.40 -13.26
N PRO A 281 0.67 49.45 -12.39
CA PRO A 281 -0.42 48.52 -12.67
C PRO A 281 -1.82 49.18 -12.70
N LYS A 282 -1.98 50.39 -12.13
CA LYS A 282 -3.27 51.12 -12.10
C LYS A 282 -3.45 52.13 -13.24
N CYS A 283 -2.37 52.79 -13.70
CA CYS A 283 -2.46 53.83 -14.74
C CYS A 283 -1.55 53.63 -15.95
N GLY A 284 -0.70 52.60 -15.97
CA GLY A 284 0.17 52.30 -17.11
C GLY A 284 1.34 53.26 -17.31
N THR A 285 1.54 54.26 -16.43
CA THR A 285 2.66 55.20 -16.53
C THR A 285 4.01 54.51 -16.29
N GLU A 286 4.96 54.73 -17.19
CA GLU A 286 6.33 54.23 -17.08
C GLU A 286 7.11 54.95 -15.97
N VAL A 287 8.03 54.23 -15.31
CA VAL A 287 8.87 54.80 -14.24
C VAL A 287 9.88 55.79 -14.83
N HIS A 288 9.71 57.08 -14.53
CA HIS A 288 10.72 58.10 -14.85
C HIS A 288 11.74 58.30 -13.71
N SER A 289 11.28 58.34 -12.45
CA SER A 289 12.16 58.38 -11.28
C SER A 289 11.41 57.93 -10.03
N VAL A 290 12.08 57.15 -9.17
CA VAL A 290 11.52 56.71 -7.89
C VAL A 290 11.81 57.79 -6.85
N GLN A 291 10.77 58.51 -6.40
CA GLN A 291 10.92 59.61 -5.45
C GLN A 291 10.19 59.29 -4.13
N PRO A 292 10.78 59.61 -2.98
CA PRO A 292 10.09 59.48 -1.70
C PRO A 292 8.90 60.42 -1.67
N LEU A 293 7.76 59.94 -1.16
CA LEU A 293 6.60 60.78 -0.94
C LEU A 293 6.94 61.81 0.14
N LYS A 294 7.09 63.08 -0.24
CA LYS A 294 7.33 64.16 0.71
C LYS A 294 6.06 64.38 1.53
N SER A 295 6.04 63.87 2.77
CA SER A 295 5.02 64.24 3.75
C SER A 295 5.28 65.69 4.18
N GLY A 296 4.35 66.59 3.84
CA GLY A 296 4.37 67.97 4.32
C GLY A 296 4.04 68.03 5.82
N ILE A 297 5.01 67.63 6.66
CA ILE A 297 4.96 67.89 8.10
C ILE A 297 5.97 68.99 8.35
N GLU A 298 5.54 70.24 8.18
CA GLU A 298 6.23 71.37 8.80
C GLU A 298 6.08 71.21 10.32
N MET A 299 7.19 70.89 10.99
CA MET A 299 7.29 70.96 12.44
C MET A 299 7.32 72.43 12.83
N SER A 300 6.18 72.99 13.22
CA SER A 300 6.14 74.32 13.83
C SER A 300 6.97 74.28 15.13
N GLU A 301 8.14 74.90 15.13
CA GLU A 301 8.94 75.10 16.34
C GLU A 301 8.13 75.91 17.35
N VAL A 302 7.77 75.28 18.47
CA VAL A 302 7.20 75.98 19.63
C VAL A 302 8.35 76.66 20.35
N ASN A 303 8.53 77.95 20.07
CA ASN A 303 9.41 78.82 20.85
C ASN A 303 8.75 79.06 22.23
N VAL A 304 9.36 78.57 23.30
CA VAL A 304 8.96 78.83 24.69
C VAL A 304 9.92 79.88 25.28
N PRO A 305 9.43 80.92 25.96
CA PRO A 305 10.20 82.10 26.38
C PRO A 305 11.27 81.84 27.45
#